data_AF-A0A7C2I0B1-F1
#
_entry.id   AF-A0A7C2I0B1-F1
#
_cell.length_a   1.000
_cell.length_b   1.000
_cell.length_c   1.000
_cell.angle_alpha   90.00
_cell.angle_beta   90.00
_cell.angle_gamma   90.00
#
_symmetry.space_group_name_H-M   'P 1'
#
loop_
_entity.id
_entity.type
_entity.pdbx_description
1 polymer ?
#
loop_
_entity_poly.entity_id
_entity_poly.type
_entity_poly.pdbx_seq_one_letter_code
_entity_poly.pdbx_strand_id
1 'polypeptide(L)' 'MEIESCPHCGVPKQVVEEHLWLDSSVIVLKRDQSLRMAFIECENLDPLFKGIEGLVGVPIEHIIIDAERKGCRDYFYP' A
#
# COMPACT_ATOMS: atom_id res chain seq x y z
N MET A 1 10.96 -15.85 1.69
CA MET A 1 10.64 -15.25 2.99
C MET A 1 9.17 -15.49 3.23
N GLU A 2 8.81 -16.10 4.35
CA GLU A 2 7.43 -16.48 4.65
C GLU A 2 6.77 -15.40 5.49
N ILE A 3 5.65 -14.85 5.00
CA ILE A 3 4.81 -13.90 5.73
C ILE A 3 3.68 -14.72 6.35
N GLU A 4 3.60 -14.72 7.68
CA GLU A 4 2.55 -15.46 8.37
C GLU A 4 1.18 -14.85 8.02
N SER A 5 0.26 -15.70 7.56
CA SER A 5 -1.07 -15.29 7.12
C SER A 5 -2.12 -15.68 8.15
N CYS A 6 -3.20 -14.92 8.23
CA CYS A 6 -4.36 -15.24 9.05
C CYS A 6 -4.99 -16.55 8.55
N PRO A 7 -5.21 -17.57 9.41
CA PRO A 7 -5.75 -18.86 8.98
C PRO A 7 -7.21 -18.79 8.51
N HIS A 8 -7.92 -17.70 8.80
CA HIS A 8 -9.32 -17.52 8.41
C HIS A 8 -9.47 -16.76 7.07
N CYS A 9 -8.77 -15.62 6.89
CA CYS A 9 -8.93 -14.76 5.71
C CYS A 9 -7.73 -14.74 4.76
N GLY A 10 -6.59 -15.34 5.13
CA GLY A 10 -5.38 -15.35 4.31
C GLY A 10 -4.62 -14.02 4.25
N VAL A 11 -5.12 -12.95 4.88
CA VAL A 11 -4.41 -11.67 4.97
C VAL A 11 -3.16 -11.83 5.84
N PRO A 12 -2.01 -11.24 5.47
CA PRO A 12 -0.83 -11.18 6.33
C PRO A 12 -1.16 -10.73 7.75
N LYS A 13 -0.73 -11.49 8.77
CA LYS A 13 -1.04 -11.18 10.17
C LYS A 13 -0.61 -9.78 10.57
N GLN A 14 0.58 -9.36 10.16
CA GLN A 14 1.09 -8.01 10.43
C GLN A 14 0.17 -6.91 9.88
N VAL A 15 -0.49 -7.12 8.73
CA VAL A 15 -1.46 -6.15 8.20
C VAL A 15 -2.67 -6.03 9.13
N VAL A 16 -3.19 -7.15 9.62
CA VAL A 16 -4.33 -7.16 10.56
C VAL A 16 -3.96 -6.50 11.90
N GLU A 17 -2.74 -6.71 12.39
CA GLU A 17 -2.30 -6.24 13.71
C GLU A 17 -1.87 -4.76 13.73
N GLU A 18 -1.32 -4.26 12.62
CA GLU A 18 -0.75 -2.91 12.53
C GLU A 18 -1.73 -1.85 12.02
N HIS A 19 -2.90 -2.22 11.49
CA HIS A 19 -3.86 -1.26 10.94
C HIS A 19 -5.03 -1.01 11.90
N LEU A 20 -5.26 0.26 12.25
CA LEU A 20 -6.43 0.69 13.00
C LEU A 20 -7.45 1.31 12.07
N TRP A 21 -8.70 0.86 12.20
CA TRP A 21 -9.85 1.45 11.54
C TRP A 21 -10.51 2.42 12.52
N LEU A 22 -10.41 3.72 12.24
CA LEU A 22 -11.01 4.74 13.07
C LEU A 22 -12.50 4.93 12.70
N ASP A 23 -13.30 5.43 13.64
CA ASP A 23 -14.72 5.76 13.41
C ASP A 23 -14.94 6.81 12.31
N SER A 24 -13.88 7.52 11.93
CA SER A 24 -13.87 8.47 10.82
C SER A 24 -13.65 7.83 9.44
N SER A 25 -13.69 6.50 9.34
CA SER A 25 -13.34 5.72 8.13
C SER A 25 -11.89 5.90 7.65
N VAL A 26 -11.03 6.49 8.48
CA VAL A 26 -9.61 6.65 8.19
C VAL A 26 -8.90 5.42 8.70
N ILE A 27 -8.05 4.85 7.87
CA ILE A 27 -7.16 3.76 8.27
C ILE A 27 -5.83 4.39 8.64
N VAL A 28 -5.27 4.02 9.78
CA VAL A 28 -3.95 4.48 10.22
C VAL A 28 -3.09 3.31 10.65
N LEU A 29 -1.77 3.50 10.68
CA LEU A 29 -0.91 2.55 11.36
C LEU A 29 -0.99 2.74 12.88
N LYS A 30 -1.06 1.62 13.59
CA LYS A 30 -1.06 1.55 15.05
C LYS A 30 0.21 2.17 15.64
N ARG A 31 1.36 1.88 15.03
CA ARG A 31 2.68 2.39 15.44
C ARG A 31 2.94 3.86 15.06
N ASP A 32 2.24 4.38 14.07
CA ASP A 32 2.35 5.77 13.61
C ASP A 32 1.02 6.24 13.01
N GLN A 33 0.21 6.91 13.84
CA GLN A 33 -1.11 7.39 13.41
C GLN A 33 -1.04 8.60 12.47
N SER A 34 0.14 9.19 12.24
CA SER A 34 0.32 10.22 11.21
C SER A 34 0.29 9.62 9.80
N LEU A 35 0.62 8.34 9.65
CA LEU A 35 0.50 7.61 8.40
C LEU A 35 -0.95 7.16 8.17
N ARG A 36 -1.67 7.96 7.36
CA ARG A 36 -3.06 7.72 6.98
C ARG A 36 -3.13 6.98 5.65
N MET A 37 -4.05 6.02 5.55
CA MET A 37 -4.24 5.15 4.39
C MET A 37 -5.72 5.09 4.00
N ALA A 38 -5.95 4.65 2.76
CA ALA A 38 -7.26 4.40 2.21
C ALA A 38 -7.22 3.15 1.33
N PHE A 39 -8.37 2.49 1.16
CA PHE A 39 -8.53 1.51 0.10
C PHE A 39 -8.72 2.21 -1.23
N ILE A 40 -7.99 1.74 -2.23
CA ILE A 40 -8.12 2.17 -3.63
C ILE A 40 -8.25 0.92 -4.50
N GLU A 41 -9.14 0.97 -5.48
CA GLU A 41 -9.26 -0.11 -6.47
C GLU A 41 -8.07 -0.07 -7.43
N CYS A 42 -7.37 -1.20 -7.58
CA CYS A 42 -6.19 -1.30 -8.43
C CYS A 42 -6.48 -0.93 -9.89
N GLU A 43 -7.68 -1.23 -10.40
CA GLU A 43 -8.08 -0.92 -11.78
C GLU A 43 -8.05 0.59 -12.08
N ASN A 44 -8.15 1.44 -11.04
CA ASN A 44 -8.05 2.89 -11.19
C ASN A 44 -6.60 3.40 -11.30
N LEU A 45 -5.62 2.61 -10.86
CA LEU A 45 -4.22 3.04 -10.80
C LEU A 45 -3.55 3.01 -12.18
N ASP A 46 -3.78 1.98 -12.98
CA ASP A 46 -3.20 1.86 -14.33
C ASP A 46 -3.54 3.05 -15.25
N PRO A 47 -4.82 3.44 -15.43
CA PRO A 47 -5.15 4.60 -16.26
C PRO A 47 -4.64 5.91 -15.65
N LEU A 48 -4.60 6.03 -14.32
CA LEU A 48 -4.03 7.18 -13.63
C LEU A 48 -2.54 7.34 -13.98
N PHE A 49 -1.75 6.28 -13.84
CA PHE A 49 -0.32 6.33 -14.12
C PHE A 49 -0.03 6.57 -15.60
N LYS A 50 -0.82 5.99 -16.52
CA LYS A 50 -0.75 6.32 -17.96
C LYS A 50 -1.02 7.79 -18.24
N GLY A 51 -2.00 8.39 -17.54
CA GLY A 51 -2.29 9.83 -17.64
C GLY A 51 -1.11 10.68 -17.17
N ILE A 52 -0.50 10.34 -16.04
CA ILE A 52 0.68 11.05 -15.51
C ILE A 52 1.86 10.90 -16.47
N GLU A 53 2.13 9.69 -16.97
CA GLU A 53 3.17 9.44 -17.97
C GLU A 53 3.01 10.32 -19.21
N GLY A 54 1.77 10.45 -19.72
CA GLY A 54 1.46 11.32 -20.85
C GLY A 54 1.69 12.82 -20.57
N LEU A 55 1.47 13.27 -19.33
CA LEU A 55 1.69 14.66 -18.92
C LEU A 55 3.17 14.98 -18.68
N VAL A 56 3.93 14.05 -18.09
CA VAL A 56 5.35 14.23 -17.78
C VAL A 56 6.22 13.98 -19.02
N GLY A 57 5.76 13.15 -19.96
CA GLY A 57 6.45 12.86 -21.21
C GLY A 57 7.61 11.87 -21.08
N VAL A 58 7.72 11.16 -19.95
CA VAL A 58 8.73 10.13 -19.70
C VAL A 58 8.09 8.91 -19.03
N PRO A 59 8.55 7.68 -19.31
CA PRO A 59 8.02 6.49 -18.67
C PRO A 59 8.19 6.51 -17.14
N ILE A 60 7.12 6.24 -16.39
CA ILE A 60 7.16 6.27 -14.90
C ILE A 60 6.91 4.91 -14.23
N GLU A 61 6.49 3.90 -14.99
CA GLU A 61 6.12 2.58 -14.45
C GLU A 61 7.23 1.97 -13.57
N HIS A 62 8.46 1.96 -14.05
CA HIS A 62 9.61 1.43 -13.31
C HIS A 62 9.86 2.17 -11.98
N ILE A 63 9.60 3.48 -11.92
CA ILE A 63 9.75 4.29 -10.71
C ILE A 63 8.69 3.88 -9.69
N ILE A 64 7.44 3.70 -10.13
CA ILE A 64 6.32 3.28 -9.27
C ILE A 64 6.59 1.89 -8.71
N ILE A 65 6.98 0.93 -9.56
CA ILE A 65 7.29 -0.44 -9.14
C ILE A 65 8.42 -0.45 -8.10
N ASP A 66 9.49 0.31 -8.33
CA ASP A 66 10.60 0.37 -7.38
C ASP A 66 10.23 1.08 -6.07
N ALA A 67 9.39 2.10 -6.12
CA ALA A 67 8.88 2.79 -4.93
C ALA A 67 8.04 1.84 -4.07
N GLU A 68 7.04 1.17 -4.66
CA GLU A 68 6.18 0.22 -3.94
C GLU A 68 6.96 -1.00 -3.44
N ARG A 69 7.91 -1.52 -4.23
CA ARG A 69 8.78 -2.63 -3.81
C ARG A 69 9.63 -2.28 -2.60
N LYS A 70 10.10 -1.03 -2.49
CA LYS A 70 10.84 -0.54 -1.32
C LYS A 70 9.90 -0.32 -0.14
N GLY A 71 8.80 0.40 -0.33
CA GLY A 71 7.81 0.66 0.71
C GLY A 71 7.23 -0.61 1.33
N CYS A 72 6.88 -1.61 0.51
CA CYS A 72 6.39 -2.91 0.97
C CYS A 72 7.44 -3.67 1.78
N ARG A 73 8.72 -3.63 1.37
CA ARG A 73 9.82 -4.23 2.14
C ARG A 73 9.98 -3.54 3.49
N ASP A 74 10.04 -2.21 3.51
CA ASP A 74 10.22 -1.43 4.73
C ASP A 74 9.00 -1.59 5.68
N TYR A 75 7.81 -1.83 5.12
CA TYR A 75 6.61 -2.12 5.89
C TYR A 75 6.72 -3.47 6.63
N PHE A 76 7.02 -4.56 5.91
CA PHE A 76 7.09 -5.90 6.49
C PHE A 76 8.39 -6.16 7.27
N TYR A 77 9.45 -5.39 7.01
CA TYR A 77 10.79 -5.58 7.58
C TYR A 77 11.41 -4.23 7.97
N PRO A 78 10.88 -3.58 9.02
CA PRO A 78 11.37 -2.29 9.50
C PRO A 78 12.77 -2.36 10.14
#